data_AF-A0A2V8CC81-F1
#
_entry.id   AF-A0A2V8CC81-F1
#
_cell.length_a   1.000
_cell.length_b   1.000
_cell.length_c   1.000
_cell.angle_alpha   90.00
_cell.angle_beta   90.00
_cell.angle_gamma   90.00
#
_symmetry.space_group_name_H-M   'P 1'
#
loop_
_entity.id
_entity.type
_entity.pdbx_description
1 polymer ?
#
loop_
_entity_poly.entity_id
_entity_poly.type
_entity_poly.pdbx_seq_one_letter_code
_entity_poly.pdbx_strand_id
1 'polypeptide(L)'
;MAQDEVPDKTVVNDFYTHRLDKLLGISGVKAALETRAGFEPDFQVNWNTVRDWNETSRYDHSTTEAKARDMLVAVADPNSGF
;
A
#
# COMPACT_ATOMS: atom_id res chain seq x y z
N MET A 1 -16.80 1.28 17.67
CA MET A 1 -16.07 0.33 18.53
C MET A 1 -16.28 0.79 19.95
N ALA A 2 -16.80 -0.08 20.83
CA ALA A 2 -16.93 0.27 22.23
C ALA A 2 -15.54 0.37 22.84
N GLN A 3 -15.32 1.38 23.68
CA GLN A 3 -14.11 1.50 24.48
C GLN A 3 -14.04 0.22 25.36
N ASP A 4 -12.94 -0.53 25.27
CA ASP A 4 -12.66 -1.80 25.98
C ASP A 4 -13.10 -3.12 25.31
N GLU A 5 -13.59 -3.10 24.08
CA GLU A 5 -13.85 -4.33 23.32
C GLU A 5 -12.56 -4.90 22.71
N VAL A 6 -12.33 -6.21 22.84
CA VAL A 6 -11.19 -6.89 22.20
C VAL A 6 -11.40 -6.84 20.68
N PRO A 7 -10.47 -6.24 19.90
CA PRO A 7 -10.62 -6.15 18.46
C PRO A 7 -10.63 -7.54 17.81
N ASP A 8 -11.28 -7.63 16.64
CA ASP A 8 -11.22 -8.84 15.83
C ASP A 8 -9.75 -9.25 15.58
N LYS A 9 -9.43 -10.52 15.84
CA LYS A 9 -8.06 -11.03 15.75
C LYS A 9 -7.46 -10.83 14.35
N THR A 10 -8.29 -10.87 13.31
CA THR A 10 -7.87 -10.62 11.92
C THR A 10 -7.41 -9.19 11.75
N VAL A 11 -8.15 -8.22 12.30
CA VAL A 11 -7.75 -6.81 12.28
C VAL A 11 -6.39 -6.63 12.95
N VAL A 12 -6.23 -7.20 14.16
CA VAL A 12 -4.95 -7.14 14.90
C VAL A 12 -3.81 -7.74 14.06
N ASN A 13 -4.00 -8.93 13.50
CA ASN A 13 -2.97 -9.58 12.70
C ASN A 13 -2.63 -8.81 11.42
N ASP A 14 -3.64 -8.36 10.68
CA ASP A 14 -3.47 -7.63 9.41
C ASP A 14 -2.72 -6.31 9.64
N PHE A 15 -2.93 -5.63 10.78
CA PHE A 15 -2.14 -4.46 11.19
C PHE A 15 -0.62 -4.73 11.23
N TYR A 16 -0.19 -5.92 11.64
CA TYR A 16 1.23 -6.28 11.76
C TYR A 16 1.87 -6.80 10.47
N THR A 17 1.09 -7.02 9.39
CA THR A 17 1.62 -7.55 8.12
C THR A 17 2.32 -6.52 7.25
N HIS A 18 2.17 -5.22 7.56
CA HIS A 18 2.59 -4.08 6.72
C HIS A 18 2.16 -4.18 5.24
N ARG A 19 1.12 -4.96 4.96
CA ARG A 19 0.54 -5.09 3.63
C ARG A 19 -0.36 -3.89 3.35
N LEU A 20 0.07 -3.01 2.45
CA LEU A 20 -0.66 -1.76 2.16
C LEU A 20 -2.11 -2.02 1.74
N ASP A 21 -2.39 -3.07 0.96
CA ASP A 21 -3.75 -3.44 0.56
C ASP A 21 -4.68 -3.79 1.74
N LYS A 22 -4.13 -4.36 2.81
CA LYS A 22 -4.83 -4.64 4.06
C LYS A 22 -5.01 -3.39 4.91
N LEU A 23 -3.93 -2.63 5.07
CA LEU A 23 -3.92 -1.41 5.88
C LEU A 23 -4.89 -0.36 5.34
N LEU A 24 -5.01 -0.22 4.01
CA LEU A 24 -5.99 0.68 3.39
C LEU A 24 -7.44 0.27 3.70
N GLY A 25 -7.71 -1.04 3.79
CA GLY A 25 -9.02 -1.55 4.18
C GLY A 25 -9.35 -1.21 5.62
N ILE A 26 -8.38 -1.40 6.52
CA ILE A 26 -8.50 -1.11 7.95
C ILE A 26 -8.66 0.39 8.21
N SER A 27 -7.95 1.25 7.48
CA SER A 27 -8.04 2.70 7.66
C SER A 27 -9.32 3.32 7.06
N GLY A 28 -10.10 2.54 6.31
CA GLY A 28 -11.33 2.99 5.67
C GLY A 28 -11.12 3.83 4.40
N VAL A 29 -9.87 4.03 3.95
CA VAL A 29 -9.56 4.87 2.77
C VAL A 29 -9.50 4.07 1.46
N LYS A 30 -9.57 2.74 1.53
CA LYS A 30 -9.47 1.84 0.36
C LYS A 30 -10.43 2.22 -0.78
N ALA A 31 -11.69 2.49 -0.48
CA ALA A 31 -12.67 2.83 -1.51
C ALA A 31 -12.34 4.13 -2.25
N ALA A 32 -11.84 5.15 -1.53
CA ALA A 32 -11.41 6.41 -2.15
C ALA A 32 -10.19 6.20 -3.05
N LEU A 33 -9.25 5.37 -2.61
CA LEU A 33 -8.07 5.02 -3.40
C LEU A 33 -8.44 4.22 -4.66
N GLU A 34 -9.31 3.22 -4.55
CA GLU A 34 -9.79 2.43 -5.69
C GLU A 34 -10.57 3.29 -6.69
N THR A 35 -11.35 4.26 -6.19
CA THR A 35 -12.03 5.24 -7.04
C THR A 35 -11.01 6.06 -7.83
N ARG A 36 -9.99 6.63 -7.17
CA ARG A 36 -8.92 7.38 -7.84
C ARG A 36 -8.21 6.52 -8.89
N ALA A 37 -7.82 5.30 -8.55
CA ALA A 37 -7.18 4.36 -9.46
C ALA A 37 -8.07 4.00 -10.67
N GLY A 38 -9.39 4.02 -10.53
CA GLY A 38 -10.31 3.82 -11.65
C GLY A 38 -10.38 5.00 -12.64
N PHE A 39 -10.08 6.22 -12.20
CA PHE A 39 -10.15 7.42 -13.04
C PHE A 39 -8.78 7.94 -13.50
N GLU A 40 -7.71 7.57 -12.80
CA GLU A 40 -6.33 8.03 -13.05
C GLU A 40 -5.43 6.83 -13.37
N PRO A 41 -5.24 6.48 -14.66
CA PRO A 41 -4.43 5.34 -15.07
C PRO A 41 -2.97 5.39 -14.57
N ASP A 42 -2.36 6.58 -14.59
CA ASP A 42 -0.98 6.76 -14.13
C ASP A 42 -0.87 6.50 -12.62
N PHE A 43 -1.85 6.94 -11.83
CA PHE A 43 -1.93 6.60 -10.40
C PHE A 43 -2.12 5.09 -10.22
N GLN A 44 -2.93 4.42 -11.04
CA GLN A 44 -3.11 2.97 -10.95
C GLN A 44 -1.82 2.20 -11.23
N VAL A 45 -1.00 2.65 -12.18
CA VAL A 45 0.32 2.05 -12.45
C VAL A 45 1.26 2.24 -11.27
N ASN A 46 1.34 3.45 -10.72
CA ASN A 46 2.16 3.73 -9.55
C ASN A 46 1.68 2.94 -8.32
N TRP A 47 0.38 2.88 -8.09
CA TRP A 47 -0.20 2.06 -7.03
C TRP A 47 0.13 0.57 -7.18
N ASN A 48 0.04 0.00 -8.38
CA ASN A 48 0.42 -1.39 -8.63
C ASN A 48 1.90 -1.67 -8.34
N THR A 49 2.76 -0.66 -8.50
CA THR A 49 4.18 -0.75 -8.15
C THR A 49 4.40 -0.73 -6.63
N VAL A 50 3.66 0.13 -5.92
CA VAL A 50 3.84 0.36 -4.48
C VAL A 50 3.15 -0.69 -3.60
N ARG A 51 1.96 -1.17 -4.00
CA ARG A 51 1.08 -1.99 -3.15
C ARG A 51 1.66 -3.32 -2.68
N ASP A 52 2.60 -3.87 -3.44
CA ASP A 52 3.22 -5.17 -3.16
C ASP A 52 4.43 -5.05 -2.23
N TRP A 53 4.85 -3.82 -1.90
CA TRP A 53 5.91 -3.58 -0.93
C TRP A 53 5.46 -3.95 0.48
N ASN A 54 6.38 -4.57 1.22
CA ASN A 54 6.28 -4.78 2.66
C ASN A 54 7.67 -4.64 3.30
N GLU A 55 7.76 -4.84 4.61
CA GLU A 55 9.01 -4.73 5.38
C GLU A 55 10.10 -5.69 4.89
N THR A 56 9.75 -6.85 4.35
CA THR A 56 10.72 -7.83 3.84
C THR A 56 11.40 -7.34 2.56
N SER A 57 10.70 -6.53 1.75
CA SER A 57 11.25 -5.93 0.53
C SER A 57 12.47 -5.05 0.80
N ARG A 58 12.58 -4.48 2.02
CA ARG A 58 13.75 -3.69 2.43
C ARG A 58 15.05 -4.49 2.43
N TYR A 59 14.97 -5.79 2.69
CA TYR A 59 16.13 -6.67 2.84
C TYR A 59 16.27 -7.64 1.67
N ASP A 60 15.47 -7.47 0.62
CA ASP A 60 15.54 -8.29 -0.59
C ASP A 60 16.72 -7.86 -1.47
N HIS A 61 17.84 -8.56 -1.31
CA HIS A 61 19.05 -8.37 -2.11
C HIS A 61 18.89 -8.74 -3.60
N SER A 62 17.78 -9.36 -4.00
CA SER A 62 17.47 -9.62 -5.40
C SER A 62 16.81 -8.43 -6.10
N THR A 63 16.47 -7.37 -5.35
CA THR A 63 15.89 -6.14 -5.92
C THR A 63 16.86 -5.51 -6.91
N THR A 64 16.42 -5.42 -8.16
CA THR A 64 17.19 -4.77 -9.23
C THR A 64 17.13 -3.25 -9.07
N GLU A 65 18.14 -2.56 -9.62
CA GLU A 65 18.15 -1.11 -9.70
C GLU A 65 16.91 -0.56 -10.41
N ALA A 66 16.49 -1.20 -11.51
CA ALA A 66 15.27 -0.84 -12.23
C ALA A 66 14.03 -0.88 -11.31
N LYS A 67 13.83 -1.98 -10.56
CA LYS A 67 12.70 -2.11 -9.64
C LYS A 67 12.75 -1.08 -8.51
N ALA A 68 13.94 -0.77 -8.01
CA ALA A 68 14.13 0.27 -6.99
C ALA A 68 13.82 1.66 -7.55
N ARG A 69 14.21 1.95 -8.80
CA ARG A 69 13.90 3.19 -9.50
C ARG A 69 12.41 3.33 -9.77
N ASP A 70 11.74 2.28 -10.22
CA ASP A 70 10.29 2.27 -10.45
C ASP A 70 9.55 2.60 -9.15
N MET A 71 9.97 2.00 -8.03
CA MET A 71 9.42 2.32 -6.71
C MET A 71 9.62 3.79 -6.31
N LEU A 72 10.83 4.33 -6.54
CA LEU A 72 11.12 5.73 -6.24
C LEU A 72 10.25 6.67 -7.08
N VAL A 73 10.10 6.40 -8.38
CA VAL A 73 9.26 7.20 -9.28
C VAL A 73 7.79 7.12 -8.85
N ALA A 74 7.28 5.91 -8.58
CA ALA A 74 5.89 5.70 -8.20
C ALA A 74 5.49 6.40 -6.89
N VAL A 75 6.42 6.55 -5.94
CA VAL A 75 6.17 7.26 -4.67
C VAL A 75 6.43 8.76 -4.81
N ALA A 76 7.41 9.18 -5.62
CA ALA A 76 7.81 10.58 -5.73
C ALA A 76 7.06 11.38 -6.82
N ASP A 77 6.19 10.74 -7.60
CA ASP A 77 5.42 11.43 -8.64
C ASP A 77 4.48 12.49 -8.02
N PRO A 78 4.62 13.77 -8.38
CA PRO A 78 3.87 14.86 -7.75
C PRO A 78 2.38 14.89 -8.11
N ASN A 79 1.97 14.24 -9.21
CA ASN A 79 0.60 14.27 -9.70
C ASN A 79 -0.12 12.93 -9.45
N SER A 80 0.60 11.83 -9.63
CA SER A 80 0.07 10.48 -9.64
C SER A 80 0.78 9.55 -8.67
N GLY A 81 1.55 10.09 -7.73
CA GLY A 81 2.16 9.32 -6.64
C GLY A 81 1.13 8.76 -5.65
N PHE A 82 1.52 7.66 -5.00
CA PHE A 82 0.82 7.10 -3.83
C PHE A 82 1.22 7.83 -2.53
#